data_AF-A0A0D7PGV5-F1
#
_entry.id   AF-A0A0D7PGV5-F1
#
_cell.length_a   1.000
_cell.length_b   1.000
_cell.length_c   1.000
_cell.angle_alpha   90.00
_cell.angle_beta   90.00
_cell.angle_gamma   90.00
#
_symmetry.space_group_name_H-M   'P 1'
#
loop_
_entity.id
_entity.type
_entity.pdbx_description
1 polymer ?
#
loop_
_entity_poly.entity_id
_entity_poly.type
_entity_poly.pdbx_seq_one_letter_code
_entity_poly.pdbx_strand_id
1 'polypeptide(L)' 'MRKFFLAVALLSIPLSSAAFAQEPARGGTPDEQKACTRDVQKHCRAVIDQGDFTILACLQQNRTKISAACDAVLKTHGQ' A
#
# COMPACT_ATOMS: atom_id res chain seq x y z
N MET A 1 37.22 -50.55 -9.36
CA MET A 1 37.88 -50.68 -8.04
C MET A 1 38.74 -49.45 -7.78
N ARG A 2 38.82 -49.02 -6.50
CA ARG A 2 39.45 -47.79 -5.93
C ARG A 2 38.55 -46.55 -6.02
N LYS A 3 37.66 -46.26 -5.05
CA LYS A 3 37.92 -45.82 -3.66
C LYS A 3 38.89 -44.62 -3.57
N PHE A 4 38.37 -43.43 -3.85
CA PHE A 4 38.74 -42.17 -3.18
C PHE A 4 37.43 -41.67 -2.56
N PHE A 5 37.04 -42.15 -1.38
CA PHE A 5 37.38 -41.56 -0.08
C PHE A 5 37.46 -40.03 -0.07
N LEU A 6 36.47 -39.47 0.66
CA LEU A 6 36.53 -38.27 1.50
C LEU A 6 36.15 -36.92 0.87
N ALA A 7 34.90 -36.56 1.15
CA ALA A 7 34.54 -35.36 1.91
C ALA A 7 35.17 -34.03 1.48
N VAL A 8 34.39 -33.18 0.79
CA VAL A 8 34.53 -31.72 0.92
C VAL A 8 33.13 -31.08 0.90
N ALA A 9 32.74 -30.64 2.09
CA ALA A 9 31.95 -29.45 2.42
C ALA A 9 30.73 -29.08 1.56
N LEU A 10 29.55 -29.29 2.16
CA LEU A 10 28.56 -28.24 2.44
C LEU A 10 28.99 -26.83 1.99
N LEU A 11 28.70 -26.46 0.74
CA LEU A 11 28.58 -25.06 0.33
C LEU A 11 27.09 -24.72 0.40
N SER A 12 26.65 -24.51 1.64
CA SER A 12 25.39 -23.86 1.97
C SER A 12 25.47 -22.44 1.42
N ILE A 13 24.94 -22.20 0.23
CA ILE A 13 24.67 -20.84 -0.26
C ILE A 13 23.42 -20.38 0.49
N PRO A 14 23.50 -19.42 1.43
CA PRO A 14 22.28 -18.80 1.92
C PRO A 14 21.78 -17.93 0.76
N LEU A 15 20.80 -18.42 0.03
CA LEU A 15 19.99 -17.56 -0.82
C LEU A 15 19.23 -16.66 0.14
N SER A 16 19.82 -15.50 0.46
CA SER A 16 19.15 -14.46 1.24
C SER A 16 17.97 -13.96 0.42
N SER A 17 16.82 -14.62 0.61
CA SER A 17 15.53 -14.13 0.16
C SER A 17 15.32 -12.76 0.78
N ALA A 18 15.48 -11.68 0.00
CA ALA A 18 15.00 -10.37 0.38
C ALA A 18 13.48 -10.50 0.53
N ALA A 19 13.01 -10.70 1.76
CA ALA A 19 11.61 -10.57 2.09
C ALA A 19 11.25 -9.09 1.95
N PHE A 20 10.83 -8.69 0.76
CA PHE A 20 10.13 -7.43 0.60
C PHE A 20 8.83 -7.57 1.37
N ALA A 21 8.80 -7.00 2.58
CA ALA A 21 7.55 -6.59 3.19
C ALA A 21 6.97 -5.53 2.25
N GLN A 22 6.23 -5.97 1.23
CA GLN A 22 5.39 -5.10 0.42
C GLN A 22 4.30 -4.63 1.36
N GLU A 23 4.56 -3.53 2.08
CA GLU A 23 3.49 -2.76 2.72
C GLU A 23 2.38 -2.62 1.68
N PRO A 24 1.13 -3.00 2.01
CA PRO A 24 0.03 -2.81 1.10
C PRO A 24 0.06 -1.33 0.73
N ALA A 25 0.32 -1.05 -0.54
CA ALA A 25 0.41 0.31 -1.06
C ALA A 25 -0.99 0.94 -1.00
N ARG A 26 -1.38 1.38 0.19
CA ARG A 26 -2.55 2.22 0.43
C ARG A 26 -2.32 3.48 -0.40
N GLY A 27 -3.32 3.88 -1.17
CA GLY A 27 -3.19 5.00 -2.10
C GLY A 27 -2.68 6.28 -1.42
N GLY A 28 -1.79 7.00 -2.10
CA GLY A 28 -1.18 8.24 -1.60
C GLY A 28 -0.17 8.05 -0.47
N THR A 29 0.49 9.14 -0.10
CA THR A 29 1.41 9.19 1.05
C THR A 29 0.64 9.16 2.38
N PRO A 30 1.29 8.82 3.51
CA PRO A 30 0.64 8.86 4.83
C PRO A 30 0.04 10.23 5.17
N ASP A 31 0.66 11.32 4.74
CA ASP A 31 0.15 12.68 4.96
C ASP A 31 -1.10 12.97 4.12
N GLU A 32 -1.14 12.49 2.88
CA GLU A 32 -2.31 12.58 2.01
C GLU A 32 -3.50 11.77 2.57
N GLN A 33 -3.23 10.56 3.06
CA GLN A 33 -4.23 9.73 3.72
C GLN A 33 -4.78 10.41 4.98
N LYS A 34 -3.91 11.03 5.80
CA LYS A 34 -4.34 11.81 6.97
C LYS A 34 -5.21 13.00 6.58
N ALA A 35 -4.86 13.73 5.51
CA ALA A 35 -5.66 14.85 5.02
C ALA A 35 -7.09 14.41 4.66
N CYS A 36 -7.24 13.24 4.05
CA CYS A 36 -8.55 12.70 3.67
C CYS A 36 -9.26 11.88 4.75
N THR A 37 -8.59 11.46 5.84
CA THR A 37 -9.15 10.53 6.84
C THR A 37 -10.47 11.00 7.43
N ARG A 38 -10.57 12.29 7.77
CA ARG A 38 -11.79 12.89 8.34
C ARG A 38 -12.96 12.88 7.35
N ASP A 39 -12.66 13.16 6.08
CA ASP A 39 -13.66 13.17 5.01
C ASP A 39 -14.13 11.75 4.68
N VAL A 40 -13.21 10.79 4.63
CA VAL A 40 -13.51 9.37 4.45
C VAL A 40 -14.43 8.86 5.56
N GLN A 41 -14.14 9.16 6.82
CA GLN A 41 -14.97 8.77 7.96
C GLN A 41 -16.36 9.41 7.97
N LYS A 42 -16.49 10.63 7.43
CA LYS A 42 -17.75 11.38 7.44
C LYS A 42 -18.63 11.04 6.24
N HIS A 43 -18.05 10.97 5.05
CA HIS A 43 -18.78 10.85 3.78
C HIS A 43 -18.73 9.43 3.21
N CYS A 44 -17.66 8.68 3.47
CA CYS A 44 -17.39 7.38 2.85
C CYS A 44 -17.40 6.21 3.83
N ARG A 45 -17.97 6.39 5.04
CA ARG A 45 -17.98 5.37 6.09
C ARG A 45 -18.55 4.02 5.64
N ALA A 46 -19.54 4.03 4.75
CA ALA A 46 -20.17 2.83 4.22
C ALA A 46 -19.26 1.99 3.30
N VAL A 47 -18.18 2.59 2.79
CA VAL A 47 -17.28 1.96 1.80
C VAL A 47 -15.84 1.80 2.28
N ILE A 48 -15.53 2.17 3.53
CA ILE A 48 -14.17 2.09 4.09
C ILE A 48 -13.59 0.68 4.02
N ASP A 49 -14.40 -0.34 4.29
CA ASP A 49 -13.94 -1.74 4.30
C ASP A 49 -13.90 -2.37 2.89
N GLN A 50 -14.27 -1.61 1.86
CA GLN A 50 -14.32 -2.07 0.46
C GLN A 50 -13.04 -1.79 -0.32
N GLY A 51 -12.02 -1.21 0.33
CA GLY A 51 -10.71 -0.95 -0.23
C GLY A 51 -10.51 0.45 -0.82
N ASP A 52 -9.26 0.77 -1.13
CA ASP A 52 -8.81 2.13 -1.46
C ASP A 52 -9.44 2.70 -2.73
N PHE A 53 -9.64 1.88 -3.77
CA PHE A 53 -10.28 2.33 -5.02
C PHE A 53 -11.74 2.74 -4.81
N THR A 54 -12.46 2.04 -3.93
CA THR A 54 -13.86 2.37 -3.62
C THR A 54 -13.93 3.64 -2.77
N ILE A 55 -13.00 3.81 -1.84
CA ILE A 55 -12.86 5.03 -1.06
C ILE A 55 -12.56 6.21 -1.99
N LEU A 56 -11.64 6.03 -2.94
CA LEU A 56 -11.27 7.05 -3.93
C LEU A 56 -12.47 7.48 -4.78
N ALA A 57 -13.24 6.52 -5.30
CA ALA A 57 -14.47 6.81 -6.03
C ALA A 57 -15.49 7.57 -5.18
N CYS A 58 -15.64 7.20 -3.91
CA CYS A 58 -16.52 7.92 -2.99
C CYS A 58 -16.05 9.36 -2.72
N LEU A 59 -14.75 9.57 -2.56
CA LEU A 59 -14.16 10.90 -2.42
C LEU A 59 -14.38 11.74 -3.69
N GLN A 60 -14.24 11.15 -4.89
CA GLN A 60 -14.55 11.81 -6.16
C GLN A 60 -16.03 12.18 -6.31
N GLN A 61 -16.95 11.36 -5.81
CA GLN A 61 -18.38 11.69 -5.81
C GLN A 61 -18.73 12.81 -4.82
N ASN A 62 -17.94 12.96 -3.75
CA ASN A 62 -18.17 13.94 -2.68
C ASN A 62 -17.22 15.15 -2.75
N ARG A 63 -16.58 15.43 -3.89
CA ARG A 63 -15.59 16.52 -4.06
C ARG A 63 -16.04 17.88 -3.53
N THR A 64 -17.32 18.19 -3.67
CA THR A 64 -17.89 19.46 -3.21
C THR A 64 -18.19 19.50 -1.71
N LYS A 65 -18.12 18.35 -1.03
CA LYS A 65 -18.46 18.16 0.39
C LYS A 65 -17.26 17.83 1.27
N ILE A 66 -16.17 17.33 0.69
CA ILE A 66 -14.92 17.06 1.40
C ILE A 66 -14.16 18.36 1.72
N SER A 67 -13.19 18.27 2.61
CA SER A 67 -12.30 19.39 2.94
C SER A 67 -11.44 19.83 1.74
N ALA A 68 -11.05 21.10 1.73
CA ALA A 68 -10.13 21.64 0.72
C ALA A 68 -8.77 20.91 0.71
N ALA A 69 -8.32 20.40 1.85
CA ALA A 69 -7.10 19.62 1.95
C ALA A 69 -7.21 18.31 1.19
N CYS A 70 -8.29 17.55 1.41
CA CYS A 70 -8.49 16.29 0.69
C CYS A 70 -8.76 16.52 -0.81
N ASP A 71 -9.51 17.57 -1.18
CA ASP A 71 -9.69 17.92 -2.59
C ASP A 71 -8.37 18.29 -3.29
N ALA A 72 -7.47 19.01 -2.59
CA ALA A 72 -6.14 19.32 -3.11
C ALA A 72 -5.29 18.08 -3.35
N VAL A 73 -5.35 17.08 -2.46
CA VAL A 73 -4.71 15.77 -2.67
C VAL A 73 -5.21 15.15 -3.96
N LEU A 74 -6.53 15.03 -4.11
CA LEU A 74 -7.12 14.40 -5.28
C LEU A 74 -6.74 15.14 -6.59
N LYS A 75 -6.73 16.49 -6.57
CA LYS A 75 -6.26 17.31 -7.70
C LYS A 75 -4.78 17.08 -8.04
N THR A 76 -3.92 16.94 -7.02
CA THR A 76 -2.48 16.67 -7.21
C THR A 76 -2.25 15.34 -7.93
N HIS A 77 -3.13 14.37 -7.70
CA HIS A 77 -3.11 13.06 -8.35
C HIS A 77 -3.94 12.99 -9.64
N GLY A 78 -4.44 14.12 -10.15
CA GLY A 78 -5.20 14.18 -11.41
C GLY A 78 -6.57 13.50 -11.37
N GLN A 79 -7.13 13.30 -10.17
CA GLN A 79 -8.43 12.66 -9.94
C GLN A 79 -9.59 13.60 -10.24
#